data_AF-A0A4U0GYU0-F1
#
_entry.id   AF-A0A4U0GYU0-F1
#
_cell.length_a   1.000
_cell.length_b   1.000
_cell.length_c   1.000
_cell.angle_alpha   90.00
_cell.angle_beta   90.00
_cell.angle_gamma   90.00
#
_symmetry.space_group_name_H-M   'P 1'
#
loop_
_entity.id
_entity.type
_entity.pdbx_description
1 polymer ?
#
loop_
_entity_poly.entity_id
_entity_poly.type
_entity_poly.pdbx_seq_one_letter_code
_entity_poly.pdbx_strand_id
1 'polypeptide(L)'
;MKLFFQFCRFFVLLPLLLLVYGCDQKEILYEYKAKVPVFEKMSSIREMDVSVVSPKPLTTSGKIYLYKDYLFINEPNEGIHILDNKNPSNPISISFLEIPGNVDLAVNNGILYADSYVDLLTFDLNNPTQPNLLERLEDVFESQYVYHYLSGGNEKVVVVDYKDTIINSTSSNVYFPFSTSDKIYYANSSESTGNQNYGVGGSMARFTLANEHLYTVNNTSLHLFDVGNPRKPVFVKDIPLGWGIETIFPYKGNLFIGSTTGMHIYDISQPAEPNKLSVYTHFTACDPVVVNDDYAFVTLRSGNICGLANDVLEVIDIRDLTAPKLLKTFSMQNPHGLGLSEDVLYICEGDFGFKSFNVSDISTIDRNLLEHLKDMKSTDVIPGPKSLIVVGKGGVCQYDYSNKGKINLLSCISKTVM
;
A
#
# COMPACT_ATOMS: atom_id res chain seq x y z
N MET A 1 67.60 -12.31 75.16
CA MET A 1 67.93 -11.94 73.76
C MET A 1 66.61 -11.94 72.99
N LYS A 2 65.82 -10.88 73.21
CA LYS A 2 65.56 -9.81 72.22
C LYS A 2 64.85 -10.38 70.98
N LEU A 3 63.53 -10.20 70.93
CA LEU A 3 62.92 -9.17 70.06
C LEU A 3 63.49 -9.28 68.64
N PHE A 4 62.90 -10.09 67.76
CA PHE A 4 62.97 -9.84 66.30
C PHE A 4 62.03 -10.71 65.44
N PHE A 5 61.27 -11.65 66.02
CA PHE A 5 60.44 -12.57 65.22
C PHE A 5 58.93 -12.32 65.28
N GLN A 6 58.50 -11.10 65.67
CA GLN A 6 57.09 -10.76 65.87
C GLN A 6 56.50 -9.77 64.85
N PHE A 7 57.22 -9.42 63.77
CA PHE A 7 56.74 -8.37 62.84
C PHE A 7 56.69 -8.73 61.35
N CYS A 8 56.97 -9.98 60.95
CA CYS A 8 57.09 -10.32 59.52
C CYS A 8 56.11 -11.39 59.02
N ARG A 9 55.07 -11.75 59.79
CA ARG A 9 54.03 -12.70 59.34
C ARG A 9 52.66 -12.08 59.09
N PHE A 10 52.46 -10.80 59.39
CA PHE A 10 51.17 -10.13 59.22
C PHE A 10 51.09 -9.15 58.03
N PHE A 11 52.16 -9.00 57.24
CA PHE A 11 52.23 -7.96 56.19
C PHE A 11 52.27 -8.47 54.75
N VAL A 12 52.12 -9.77 54.50
CA VAL A 12 52.20 -10.34 53.13
C VAL A 12 50.90 -11.00 52.66
N LEU A 13 49.88 -11.13 53.52
CA LEU A 13 48.58 -11.70 53.11
C LEU A 13 47.48 -10.66 52.87
N LEU A 14 47.71 -9.39 53.21
CA LEU A 14 46.75 -8.31 52.90
C LEU A 14 46.74 -7.84 51.42
N PRO A 15 47.82 -7.94 50.61
CA PRO A 15 47.71 -7.62 49.18
C PRO A 15 47.13 -8.78 48.35
N LEU A 16 46.98 -9.99 48.91
CA LEU A 16 46.41 -11.13 48.20
C LEU A 16 44.86 -11.12 48.17
N LEU A 17 44.21 -10.40 49.09
CA LEU A 17 42.75 -10.27 49.11
C LEU A 17 42.20 -9.13 48.23
N LEU A 18 43.06 -8.27 47.70
CA LEU A 18 42.67 -7.18 46.79
C LEU A 18 42.76 -7.55 45.30
N LEU A 19 43.31 -8.72 44.96
CA LEU A 19 43.42 -9.19 43.58
C LEU A 19 42.20 -9.96 43.06
N VAL A 20 41.13 -10.09 43.86
CA VAL A 20 39.92 -10.85 43.47
C VAL A 20 38.71 -9.97 43.17
N TYR A 21 38.84 -8.64 43.21
CA TYR A 21 37.86 -7.74 42.58
C TYR A 21 38.17 -7.59 41.09
N GLY A 22 38.28 -8.72 40.39
CA GLY A 22 37.99 -8.74 38.97
C GLY A 22 36.49 -8.57 38.85
N CYS A 23 36.03 -7.35 38.57
CA CYS A 23 34.66 -7.13 38.13
C CYS A 23 34.58 -7.75 36.74
N ASP A 24 34.37 -9.06 36.68
CA ASP A 24 34.11 -9.78 35.45
C ASP A 24 32.76 -9.25 34.96
N GLN A 25 32.80 -8.24 34.09
CA GLN A 25 31.60 -7.66 33.52
C GLN A 25 31.04 -8.74 32.59
N LYS A 26 30.22 -9.62 33.16
CA LYS A 26 29.59 -10.69 32.42
C LYS A 26 28.67 -10.04 31.41
N GLU A 27 29.12 -9.90 30.17
CA GLU A 27 28.29 -9.45 29.08
C GLU A 27 27.15 -10.45 28.94
N ILE A 28 25.95 -10.05 29.39
CA ILE A 28 24.74 -10.84 29.21
C ILE A 28 24.37 -10.66 27.73
N LEU A 29 24.63 -11.69 26.94
CA LEU A 29 24.18 -11.75 25.56
C LEU A 29 22.75 -12.27 25.54
N TYR A 30 21.85 -11.46 24.99
CA TYR A 30 20.49 -11.85 24.65
C TYR A 30 20.48 -12.31 23.20
N GLU A 31 19.94 -13.50 22.95
CA GLU A 31 19.69 -13.99 21.59
C GLU A 31 18.29 -13.57 21.16
N TYR A 32 18.19 -12.87 20.03
CA TYR A 32 16.93 -12.49 19.42
C TYR A 32 16.80 -13.14 18.05
N LYS A 33 15.61 -13.69 17.75
CA LYS A 33 15.23 -13.94 16.36
C LYS A 33 14.92 -12.59 15.72
N ALA A 34 15.62 -12.27 14.62
CA ALA A 34 15.41 -11.04 13.89
C ALA A 34 15.32 -11.31 12.39
N LYS A 35 14.57 -10.47 11.69
CA LYS A 35 14.62 -10.34 10.24
C LYS A 35 15.58 -9.22 9.92
N VAL A 36 16.65 -9.50 9.19
CA VAL A 36 17.59 -8.48 8.73
C VAL A 36 17.41 -8.22 7.24
N PRO A 37 17.44 -6.96 6.80
CA PRO A 37 17.30 -6.64 5.39
C PRO A 37 18.45 -7.21 4.56
N VAL A 38 18.11 -7.65 3.36
CA VAL A 38 19.01 -7.96 2.26
C VAL A 38 19.00 -6.78 1.32
N PHE A 39 20.19 -6.29 1.01
CA PHE A 39 20.38 -5.09 0.22
C PHE A 39 20.90 -5.44 -1.17
N GLU A 40 20.43 -4.72 -2.18
CA GLU A 40 20.95 -4.79 -3.54
C GLU A 40 21.16 -3.38 -4.10
N LYS A 41 22.06 -3.27 -5.07
CA LYS A 41 22.35 -2.01 -5.75
C LYS A 41 21.38 -1.79 -6.89
N MET A 42 20.94 -0.54 -7.06
CA MET A 42 20.08 -0.19 -8.19
C MET A 42 20.76 -0.42 -9.55
N SER A 43 22.08 -0.33 -9.63
CA SER A 43 22.86 -0.70 -10.83
C SER A 43 22.62 -2.16 -11.21
N SER A 44 22.74 -3.09 -10.26
CA SER A 44 22.43 -4.51 -10.46
C SER A 44 20.97 -4.73 -10.85
N ILE A 45 20.03 -4.04 -10.19
CA ILE A 45 18.59 -4.17 -10.47
C ILE A 45 18.24 -3.67 -11.88
N ARG A 46 18.89 -2.60 -12.34
CA ARG A 46 18.69 -2.05 -13.70
C ARG A 46 19.30 -2.94 -14.79
N GLU A 47 20.30 -3.77 -14.44
CA GLU A 47 20.82 -4.82 -15.31
C GLU A 47 19.92 -6.07 -15.36
N MET A 48 19.03 -6.26 -14.38
CA MET A 48 18.02 -7.31 -14.44
C MET A 48 16.98 -6.97 -15.52
N ASP A 49 16.81 -7.88 -16.48
CA ASP A 49 15.80 -7.72 -17.52
C ASP A 49 14.40 -7.70 -16.89
N VAL A 50 13.61 -6.68 -17.24
CA VAL A 50 12.16 -6.77 -17.13
C VAL A 50 11.68 -7.71 -18.21
N SER A 51 11.04 -8.79 -17.80
CA SER A 51 10.74 -9.91 -18.69
C SER A 51 9.24 -10.19 -18.71
N VAL A 52 8.75 -10.67 -19.85
CA VAL A 52 7.38 -11.18 -19.96
C VAL A 52 7.47 -12.69 -20.05
N VAL A 53 6.89 -13.37 -19.07
CA VAL A 53 6.87 -14.82 -18.99
C VAL A 53 5.46 -15.36 -19.17
N SER A 54 5.38 -16.67 -19.42
CA SER A 54 4.11 -17.38 -19.41
C SER A 54 3.38 -17.19 -18.09
N PRO A 55 2.03 -17.20 -18.09
CA PRO A 55 1.24 -17.12 -16.86
C PRO A 55 1.74 -18.07 -15.77
N LYS A 56 1.92 -17.54 -14.57
CA LYS A 56 2.26 -18.32 -13.38
C LYS A 56 1.10 -18.30 -12.38
N PRO A 57 1.00 -19.28 -11.46
CA PRO A 57 -0.01 -19.26 -10.41
C PRO A 57 0.14 -18.03 -9.52
N LEU A 58 -0.99 -17.45 -9.10
CA LEU A 58 -1.00 -16.36 -8.12
C LEU A 58 -0.60 -16.93 -6.74
N THR A 59 0.42 -16.39 -6.07
CA THR A 59 0.75 -16.77 -4.69
C THR A 59 0.27 -15.73 -3.69
N THR A 60 0.46 -14.46 -4.03
CA THR A 60 -0.05 -13.32 -3.28
C THR A 60 -0.61 -12.26 -4.23
N SER A 61 -1.43 -11.35 -3.71
CA SER A 61 -2.05 -10.28 -4.49
C SER A 61 -1.83 -8.95 -3.79
N GLY A 62 -1.28 -7.97 -4.48
CA GLY A 62 -1.11 -6.59 -4.07
C GLY A 62 -2.20 -5.70 -4.66
N LYS A 63 -1.79 -4.67 -5.40
CA LYS A 63 -2.71 -3.76 -6.08
C LYS A 63 -3.43 -4.46 -7.24
N ILE A 64 -4.68 -4.08 -7.44
CA ILE A 64 -5.49 -4.54 -8.56
C ILE A 64 -5.89 -3.35 -9.41
N TYR A 65 -5.89 -3.55 -10.73
CA TYR A 65 -6.26 -2.53 -11.69
C TYR A 65 -7.14 -3.15 -12.78
N LEU A 66 -8.20 -2.44 -13.17
CA LEU A 66 -9.07 -2.80 -14.29
C LEU A 66 -8.84 -1.82 -15.44
N TYR A 67 -8.58 -2.30 -16.65
CA TYR A 67 -8.49 -1.43 -17.82
C TYR A 67 -9.08 -2.12 -19.04
N LYS A 68 -10.18 -1.57 -19.57
CA LYS A 68 -10.98 -2.17 -20.64
C LYS A 68 -11.40 -3.61 -20.29
N ASP A 69 -10.96 -4.56 -21.10
CA ASP A 69 -11.23 -5.98 -20.94
C ASP A 69 -10.12 -6.68 -20.13
N TYR A 70 -9.20 -5.96 -19.50
CA TYR A 70 -8.07 -6.57 -18.79
C TYR A 70 -8.14 -6.36 -17.27
N LEU A 71 -7.71 -7.39 -16.54
CA LEU A 71 -7.50 -7.38 -15.10
C LEU A 71 -6.00 -7.52 -14.83
N PHE A 72 -5.46 -6.59 -14.05
CA PHE A 72 -4.07 -6.59 -13.62
C PHE A 72 -4.03 -6.88 -12.13
N ILE A 73 -3.22 -7.84 -11.71
CA ILE A 73 -3.01 -8.18 -10.30
C ILE A 73 -1.51 -8.10 -10.04
N ASN A 74 -1.08 -7.09 -9.27
CA ASN A 74 0.30 -7.01 -8.81
C ASN A 74 0.59 -8.17 -7.84
N GLU A 75 1.72 -8.81 -8.01
CA GLU A 75 2.35 -9.71 -7.04
C GLU A 75 3.52 -8.92 -6.43
N PRO A 76 3.39 -8.43 -5.18
CA PRO A 76 4.31 -7.47 -4.61
C PRO A 76 5.78 -7.93 -4.68
N ASN A 77 6.63 -7.03 -5.16
CA ASN A 77 8.06 -7.20 -5.42
C ASN A 77 8.42 -8.14 -6.59
N GLU A 78 7.45 -8.81 -7.20
CA GLU A 78 7.69 -9.75 -8.30
C GLU A 78 7.24 -9.21 -9.66
N GLY A 79 6.08 -8.55 -9.73
CA GLY A 79 5.55 -8.06 -11.00
C GLY A 79 4.03 -8.06 -11.09
N ILE A 80 3.49 -8.20 -12.30
CA ILE A 80 2.07 -8.01 -12.59
C ILE A 80 1.52 -9.18 -13.41
N HIS A 81 0.52 -9.86 -12.87
CA HIS A 81 -0.33 -10.79 -13.62
C HIS A 81 -1.24 -10.00 -14.56
N ILE A 82 -1.26 -10.37 -15.84
CA ILE A 82 -2.15 -9.77 -16.84
C ILE A 82 -3.15 -10.84 -17.28
N LEU A 83 -4.43 -10.52 -17.16
CA LEU A 83 -5.53 -11.43 -17.51
C LEU A 83 -6.45 -10.77 -18.53
N ASP A 84 -6.85 -11.53 -19.56
CA ASP A 84 -8.03 -11.22 -20.36
C ASP A 84 -9.27 -11.49 -19.49
N ASN A 85 -9.97 -10.40 -19.18
CA ASN A 85 -11.18 -10.35 -18.39
C ASN A 85 -12.39 -9.89 -19.22
N LYS A 86 -12.42 -10.22 -20.53
CA LYS A 86 -13.57 -9.96 -21.39
C LYS A 86 -14.84 -10.60 -20.83
N ASN A 87 -14.72 -11.81 -20.28
CA ASN A 87 -15.76 -12.54 -19.57
C ASN A 87 -15.35 -12.73 -18.08
N PRO A 88 -15.90 -11.95 -17.15
CA PRO A 88 -15.60 -12.08 -15.71
C PRO A 88 -15.92 -13.45 -15.09
N SER A 89 -16.78 -14.26 -15.70
CA SER A 89 -17.06 -15.64 -15.26
C SER A 89 -15.98 -16.64 -15.67
N ASN A 90 -15.08 -16.25 -16.57
CA ASN A 90 -13.96 -17.08 -17.02
C ASN A 90 -12.78 -16.19 -17.45
N PRO A 91 -12.09 -15.52 -16.50
CA PRO A 91 -10.88 -14.76 -16.79
C PRO A 91 -9.77 -15.70 -17.27
N ILE A 92 -8.96 -15.25 -18.23
CA ILE A 92 -7.88 -16.04 -18.83
C ILE A 92 -6.56 -15.35 -18.53
N SER A 93 -5.66 -15.99 -17.78
CA SER A 93 -4.31 -15.48 -17.60
C SER A 93 -3.54 -15.53 -18.91
N ILE A 94 -2.99 -14.40 -19.34
CA ILE A 94 -2.32 -14.27 -20.65
C ILE A 94 -0.80 -14.08 -20.55
N SER A 95 -0.31 -13.41 -19.51
CA SER A 95 1.12 -13.21 -19.27
C SER A 95 1.40 -12.82 -17.81
N PHE A 96 2.65 -12.95 -17.39
CA PHE A 96 3.17 -12.32 -16.18
C PHE A 96 4.32 -11.39 -16.58
N LEU A 97 4.23 -10.12 -16.20
CA LEU A 97 5.26 -9.10 -16.42
C LEU A 97 6.12 -9.00 -15.17
N GLU A 98 7.34 -9.52 -15.23
CA GLU A 98 8.31 -9.53 -14.12
C GLU A 98 8.91 -8.14 -13.94
N ILE A 99 8.62 -7.50 -12.82
CA ILE A 99 9.16 -6.19 -12.47
C ILE A 99 9.67 -6.27 -11.03
N PRO A 100 11.00 -6.42 -10.82
CA PRO A 100 11.57 -6.47 -9.49
C PRO A 100 11.20 -5.24 -8.65
N GLY A 101 10.73 -5.48 -7.43
CA GLY A 101 10.34 -4.42 -6.50
C GLY A 101 9.04 -3.70 -6.85
N ASN A 102 8.22 -4.23 -7.78
CA ASN A 102 6.96 -3.60 -8.15
C ASN A 102 5.89 -3.75 -7.07
N VAL A 103 5.24 -2.64 -6.72
CA VAL A 103 4.15 -2.58 -5.75
C VAL A 103 2.96 -1.83 -6.32
N ASP A 104 3.19 -0.74 -7.05
CA ASP A 104 2.15 0.13 -7.57
C ASP A 104 2.08 0.07 -9.09
N LEU A 105 0.87 0.30 -9.60
CA LEU A 105 0.60 0.38 -11.02
C LEU A 105 -0.56 1.32 -11.33
N ALA A 106 -0.54 1.88 -12.53
CA ALA A 106 -1.67 2.55 -13.15
C ALA A 106 -1.68 2.34 -14.66
N VAL A 107 -2.85 2.34 -15.29
CA VAL A 107 -2.99 2.09 -16.73
C VAL A 107 -3.87 3.18 -17.35
N ASN A 108 -3.39 3.79 -18.44
CA ASN A 108 -4.16 4.74 -19.23
C ASN A 108 -3.74 4.70 -20.69
N ASN A 109 -4.70 4.83 -21.62
CA ASN A 109 -4.42 4.93 -23.06
C ASN A 109 -3.53 3.78 -23.61
N GLY A 110 -3.60 2.59 -23.01
CA GLY A 110 -2.81 1.43 -23.42
C GLY A 110 -1.38 1.46 -22.91
N ILE A 111 -1.08 2.33 -21.93
CA ILE A 111 0.21 2.45 -21.29
C ILE A 111 0.08 2.05 -19.83
N LEU A 112 0.91 1.10 -19.40
CA LEU A 112 1.08 0.71 -18.00
C LEU A 112 2.23 1.50 -17.39
N TYR A 113 1.99 2.11 -16.24
CA TYR A 113 2.96 2.77 -15.38
C TYR A 113 3.14 1.89 -14.16
N ALA A 114 4.39 1.56 -13.82
CA ALA A 114 4.69 0.68 -12.71
C ALA A 114 5.99 1.13 -12.03
N ASP A 115 6.08 1.01 -10.72
CA ASP A 115 7.35 1.23 -10.03
C ASP A 115 8.26 0.00 -10.10
N SER A 116 9.56 0.25 -10.00
CA SER A 116 10.59 -0.76 -9.73
C SER A 116 11.58 -0.15 -8.76
N TYR A 117 11.31 -0.33 -7.46
CA TYR A 117 12.00 0.39 -6.40
C TYR A 117 11.99 1.91 -6.68
N VAL A 118 13.16 2.55 -6.80
CA VAL A 118 13.28 4.00 -7.00
C VAL A 118 12.91 4.49 -8.41
N ASP A 119 12.64 3.59 -9.35
CA ASP A 119 12.40 3.92 -10.76
C ASP A 119 10.91 3.86 -11.12
N LEU A 120 10.49 4.67 -12.09
CA LEU A 120 9.20 4.57 -12.78
C LEU A 120 9.40 3.95 -14.16
N LEU A 121 8.68 2.88 -14.45
CA LEU A 121 8.71 2.19 -15.74
C LEU A 121 7.39 2.42 -16.49
N THR A 122 7.49 2.51 -17.81
CA THR A 122 6.33 2.62 -18.71
C THR A 122 6.33 1.50 -19.73
N PHE A 123 5.17 0.89 -19.98
CA PHE A 123 5.01 -0.21 -20.92
C PHE A 123 3.87 0.04 -21.90
N ASP A 124 4.09 -0.29 -23.17
CA ASP A 124 3.05 -0.36 -24.19
C ASP A 124 2.28 -1.68 -24.07
N LEU A 125 0.95 -1.59 -23.90
CA LEU A 125 0.00 -2.70 -23.81
C LEU A 125 -0.76 -2.98 -25.12
N ASN A 126 -0.31 -2.45 -26.27
CA ASN A 126 -0.89 -2.79 -27.57
C ASN A 126 -0.90 -4.31 -27.84
N ASN A 127 0.08 -5.04 -27.30
CA ASN A 127 0.04 -6.49 -27.19
C ASN A 127 0.21 -6.92 -25.72
N PRO A 128 -0.87 -7.19 -24.97
CA PRO A 128 -0.78 -7.48 -23.55
C PRO A 128 -0.23 -8.88 -23.22
N THR A 129 -0.07 -9.76 -24.23
CA THR A 129 0.71 -11.00 -24.06
C THR A 129 2.21 -10.75 -24.06
N GLN A 130 2.65 -9.59 -24.57
CA GLN A 130 4.03 -9.16 -24.61
C GLN A 130 4.12 -7.63 -24.43
N PRO A 131 3.86 -7.09 -23.22
CA PRO A 131 4.06 -5.67 -22.93
C PRO A 131 5.49 -5.25 -23.27
N ASN A 132 5.65 -4.11 -23.95
CA ASN A 132 6.97 -3.61 -24.35
C ASN A 132 7.39 -2.47 -23.43
N LEU A 133 8.54 -2.58 -22.78
CA LEU A 133 9.13 -1.47 -22.03
C LEU A 133 9.41 -0.30 -22.98
N LEU A 134 8.88 0.87 -22.66
CA LEU A 134 9.06 2.09 -23.43
C LEU A 134 10.16 2.97 -22.85
N GLU A 135 10.10 3.19 -21.53
CA GLU A 135 11.00 4.11 -20.83
C GLU A 135 11.15 3.69 -19.36
N ARG A 136 12.34 3.96 -18.79
CA ARG A 136 12.64 3.85 -17.36
C ARG A 136 13.11 5.22 -16.87
N LEU A 137 12.27 5.89 -16.08
CA LEU A 137 12.65 7.09 -15.34
C LEU A 137 13.36 6.67 -14.06
N GLU A 138 14.67 6.82 -14.06
CA GLU A 138 15.49 6.47 -12.92
C GLU A 138 15.30 7.46 -11.78
N ASP A 139 15.32 6.93 -10.55
CA ASP A 139 15.52 7.72 -9.33
C ASP A 139 14.43 8.75 -8.99
N VAL A 140 13.21 8.53 -9.50
CA VAL A 140 12.07 9.42 -9.25
C VAL A 140 11.31 9.10 -7.97
N PHE A 141 11.63 7.97 -7.31
CA PHE A 141 11.05 7.55 -6.02
C PHE A 141 12.10 7.34 -4.92
N GLU A 142 13.24 8.03 -4.98
CA GLU A 142 14.35 7.87 -4.01
C GLU A 142 13.89 7.94 -2.55
N SER A 143 13.05 8.91 -2.22
CA SER A 143 12.57 9.16 -0.85
C SER A 143 11.72 8.01 -0.27
N GLN A 144 11.29 7.06 -1.12
CA GLN A 144 10.48 5.92 -0.72
C GLN A 144 11.32 4.66 -0.44
N TYR A 145 12.47 4.50 -1.10
CA TYR A 145 13.19 3.22 -1.12
C TYR A 145 14.66 3.30 -0.68
N VAL A 146 15.27 4.49 -0.64
CA VAL A 146 16.70 4.65 -0.35
C VAL A 146 16.94 4.92 1.14
N TYR A 147 17.81 4.10 1.73
CA TYR A 147 18.29 4.29 3.11
C TYR A 147 19.63 5.04 3.11
N HIS A 148 19.58 6.38 3.10
CA HIS A 148 20.76 7.24 2.94
C HIS A 148 21.89 7.02 3.98
N TYR A 149 21.62 6.47 5.16
CA TYR A 149 22.66 6.17 6.17
C TYR A 149 23.48 4.90 5.84
N LEU A 150 23.02 4.06 4.89
CA LEU A 150 23.75 2.88 4.39
C LEU A 150 24.51 3.16 3.09
N SER A 151 24.08 4.17 2.35
CA SER A 151 24.74 4.65 1.13
C SER A 151 25.98 5.47 1.49
N GLY A 152 27.07 4.78 1.86
CA GLY A 152 28.38 5.40 2.07
C GLY A 152 29.09 5.89 0.78
N GLY A 153 28.37 5.98 -0.35
CA GLY A 153 28.89 6.38 -1.67
C GLY A 153 27.78 6.81 -2.63
N ASN A 154 28.12 7.06 -3.90
CA ASN A 154 27.20 7.51 -4.96
C ASN A 154 26.19 6.43 -5.43
N GLU A 155 26.30 5.21 -4.92
CA GLU A 155 25.49 4.07 -5.34
C GLU A 155 24.26 3.92 -4.44
N LYS A 156 23.09 3.83 -5.07
CA LYS A 156 21.81 3.65 -4.38
C LYS A 156 21.60 2.19 -4.06
N VAL A 157 21.26 1.94 -2.81
CA VAL A 157 21.06 0.61 -2.25
C VAL A 157 19.64 0.53 -1.70
N VAL A 158 18.91 -0.49 -2.11
CA VAL A 158 17.52 -0.73 -1.72
C VAL A 158 17.41 -2.07 -1.01
N VAL A 159 16.36 -2.23 -0.20
CA VAL A 159 16.05 -3.52 0.44
C VAL A 159 15.29 -4.37 -0.55
N VAL A 160 15.81 -5.55 -0.87
CA VAL A 160 15.20 -6.48 -1.83
C VAL A 160 14.55 -7.69 -1.16
N ASP A 161 14.97 -8.03 0.06
CA ASP A 161 14.43 -9.16 0.82
C ASP A 161 14.73 -8.99 2.32
N TYR A 162 14.20 -9.88 3.15
CA TYR A 162 14.51 -10.01 4.56
C TYR A 162 14.81 -11.47 4.90
N LYS A 163 15.96 -11.72 5.52
CA LYS A 163 16.34 -13.06 5.98
C LYS A 163 16.16 -13.20 7.48
N ASP A 164 15.56 -14.32 7.90
CA ASP A 164 15.53 -14.71 9.31
C ASP A 164 16.96 -15.04 9.79
N THR A 165 17.31 -14.50 10.95
CA THR A 165 18.62 -14.74 11.58
C THR A 165 18.49 -14.67 13.10
N ILE A 166 19.55 -15.10 13.80
CA ILE A 166 19.70 -14.93 15.24
C ILE A 166 20.80 -13.90 15.46
N ILE A 167 20.47 -12.85 16.20
CA ILE A 167 21.41 -11.80 16.58
C ILE A 167 21.63 -11.83 18.08
N ASN A 168 22.90 -11.68 18.47
CA ASN A 168 23.33 -11.60 19.85
C ASN A 168 23.56 -10.14 20.21
N SER A 169 22.84 -9.64 21.22
CA SER A 169 22.95 -8.25 21.66
C SER A 169 23.25 -8.20 23.15
N THR A 170 24.17 -7.33 23.55
CA THR A 170 24.45 -7.00 24.96
C THR A 170 23.41 -6.06 25.56
N SER A 171 22.53 -5.48 24.73
CA SER A 171 21.40 -4.67 25.13
C SER A 171 20.13 -5.52 25.22
N SER A 172 19.39 -5.38 26.33
CA SER A 172 18.07 -5.99 26.52
C SER A 172 16.97 -5.35 25.67
N ASN A 173 17.23 -4.19 25.05
CA ASN A 173 16.33 -3.59 24.08
C ASN A 173 16.39 -4.41 22.80
N VAL A 174 15.23 -4.90 22.35
CA VAL A 174 15.05 -5.66 21.12
C VAL A 174 15.70 -4.88 19.98
N TYR A 175 16.73 -5.45 19.37
CA TYR A 175 17.30 -4.93 18.13
C TYR A 175 16.25 -5.11 17.04
N PHE A 176 15.68 -4.00 16.59
CA PHE A 176 14.79 -3.90 15.44
C PHE A 176 15.58 -3.34 14.26
N PRO A 177 16.33 -4.16 13.50
CA PRO A 177 16.97 -3.71 12.28
C PRO A 177 15.87 -3.53 11.24
N PHE A 178 15.26 -2.35 11.24
CA PHE A 178 14.24 -1.93 10.28
C PHE A 178 12.96 -2.75 10.42
N SER A 179 12.07 -2.22 11.26
CA SER A 179 10.67 -2.64 11.32
C SER A 179 10.12 -2.75 9.91
N THR A 180 9.41 -3.85 9.64
CA THR A 180 8.57 -4.14 8.47
C THR A 180 7.41 -3.14 8.31
N SER A 181 7.57 -1.90 8.80
CA SER A 181 6.54 -0.87 8.88
C SER A 181 6.24 -0.20 7.55
N ASP A 182 6.99 -0.49 6.50
CA ASP A 182 6.60 -0.18 5.13
C ASP A 182 5.68 -1.30 4.63
N LYS A 183 4.53 -1.28 5.29
CA LYS A 183 3.35 -2.11 5.14
C LYS A 183 2.99 -2.27 3.66
N ILE A 184 2.85 -3.52 3.21
CA ILE A 184 2.17 -3.86 1.97
C ILE A 184 0.69 -3.49 2.16
N TYR A 185 0.27 -2.36 1.58
CA TYR A 185 -1.11 -1.91 1.59
C TYR A 185 -1.83 -2.52 0.36
N TYR A 186 -2.83 -3.35 0.57
CA TYR A 186 -3.58 -4.10 -0.46
C TYR A 186 -4.75 -3.25 -1.01
N ALA A 187 -5.10 -3.29 -2.30
CA ALA A 187 -6.01 -2.34 -2.99
C ALA A 187 -7.46 -2.17 -2.37
N ASN A 188 -8.32 -1.26 -2.88
CA ASN A 188 -9.80 -1.47 -3.03
C ASN A 188 -10.22 -0.96 -4.39
N SER A 189 -11.34 -0.29 -4.67
CA SER A 189 -11.51 0.71 -5.76
C SER A 189 -12.78 1.51 -5.57
N SER A 190 -12.88 2.65 -6.24
CA SER A 190 -14.16 3.29 -6.52
C SER A 190 -14.22 3.78 -7.96
N GLU A 191 -15.45 3.91 -8.46
CA GLU A 191 -15.74 4.24 -9.85
C GLU A 191 -15.22 5.64 -10.21
N SER A 192 -14.19 5.73 -11.06
CA SER A 192 -13.72 7.02 -11.59
C SER A 192 -14.65 7.46 -12.71
N THR A 193 -15.40 8.55 -12.53
CA THR A 193 -16.22 9.16 -13.59
C THR A 193 -15.41 10.09 -14.52
N GLY A 194 -14.10 9.86 -14.64
CA GLY A 194 -13.20 10.60 -15.51
C GLY A 194 -12.93 9.88 -16.84
N ASN A 195 -13.22 10.56 -17.95
CA ASN A 195 -12.91 10.30 -19.36
C ASN A 195 -12.48 8.86 -19.79
N GLN A 196 -13.12 8.34 -20.85
CA GLN A 196 -13.25 6.95 -21.34
C GLN A 196 -11.98 6.06 -21.54
N ASN A 197 -10.77 6.46 -21.11
CA ASN A 197 -9.53 5.71 -21.31
C ASN A 197 -8.65 5.47 -20.08
N TYR A 198 -9.02 5.93 -18.88
CA TYR A 198 -8.29 5.59 -17.65
C TYR A 198 -8.77 4.25 -17.10
N GLY A 199 -7.86 3.42 -16.59
CA GLY A 199 -8.27 2.24 -15.84
C GLY A 199 -8.66 2.58 -14.40
N VAL A 200 -9.37 1.66 -13.77
CA VAL A 200 -9.88 1.80 -12.40
C VAL A 200 -8.92 1.06 -11.48
N GLY A 201 -8.14 1.84 -10.75
CA GLY A 201 -7.28 1.38 -9.67
C GLY A 201 -7.97 1.44 -8.33
N GLY A 202 -7.28 0.94 -7.33
CA GLY A 202 -7.90 0.73 -6.05
C GLY A 202 -8.09 1.86 -5.07
N SER A 203 -8.89 1.69 -4.00
CA SER A 203 -9.01 2.70 -2.92
C SER A 203 -7.71 2.86 -2.13
N MET A 204 -6.84 1.84 -2.17
CA MET A 204 -5.47 1.97 -1.70
C MET A 204 -4.47 2.30 -2.83
N ALA A 205 -4.91 2.71 -4.01
CA ALA A 205 -3.99 3.12 -5.06
C ALA A 205 -3.10 4.25 -4.53
N ARG A 206 -1.80 4.15 -4.81
CA ARG A 206 -0.84 5.24 -4.60
C ARG A 206 -0.48 5.93 -5.90
N PHE A 207 -0.88 5.35 -7.03
CA PHE A 207 -0.71 5.89 -8.37
C PHE A 207 -2.08 6.22 -8.92
N THR A 208 -2.24 7.43 -9.44
CA THR A 208 -3.44 7.78 -10.17
C THR A 208 -3.15 8.67 -11.36
N LEU A 209 -3.98 8.56 -12.38
CA LEU A 209 -3.82 9.23 -13.66
C LEU A 209 -5.01 10.17 -13.88
N ALA A 210 -4.73 11.42 -14.21
CA ALA A 210 -5.73 12.40 -14.58
C ALA A 210 -5.13 13.49 -15.47
N ASN A 211 -5.85 13.89 -16.52
CA ASN A 211 -5.46 14.96 -17.44
C ASN A 211 -4.02 14.83 -17.95
N GLU A 212 -3.65 13.64 -18.46
CA GLU A 212 -2.29 13.34 -18.98
C GLU A 212 -1.16 13.46 -17.95
N HIS A 213 -1.49 13.45 -16.67
CA HIS A 213 -0.52 13.47 -15.57
C HIS A 213 -0.67 12.23 -14.70
N LEU A 214 0.46 11.72 -14.23
CA LEU A 214 0.54 10.70 -13.19
C LEU A 214 0.84 11.39 -11.86
N TYR A 215 -0.02 11.16 -10.88
CA TYR A 215 0.15 11.59 -9.51
C TYR A 215 0.44 10.35 -8.69
N THR A 216 1.60 10.28 -8.07
CA THR A 216 1.94 9.21 -7.14
C THR A 216 2.11 9.76 -5.74
N VAL A 217 1.89 8.96 -4.70
CA VAL A 217 2.11 9.37 -3.31
C VAL A 217 3.04 8.42 -2.58
N ASN A 218 4.04 8.95 -1.90
CA ASN A 218 4.80 8.25 -0.87
C ASN A 218 4.25 8.62 0.53
N ASN A 219 4.90 8.26 1.63
CA ASN A 219 4.41 8.54 2.98
C ASN A 219 4.35 10.05 3.37
N THR A 220 4.94 10.93 2.57
CA THR A 220 5.17 12.34 2.89
C THR A 220 4.86 13.34 1.78
N SER A 221 4.85 12.88 0.53
CA SER A 221 4.77 13.73 -0.65
C SER A 221 3.94 13.10 -1.76
N LEU A 222 3.42 13.97 -2.62
CA LEU A 222 2.92 13.62 -3.94
C LEU A 222 4.02 13.91 -4.96
N HIS A 223 4.34 12.92 -5.81
CA HIS A 223 5.24 13.06 -6.94
C HIS A 223 4.40 13.25 -8.22
N LEU A 224 4.67 14.33 -8.95
CA LEU A 224 3.91 14.71 -10.14
C LEU A 224 4.74 14.45 -11.40
N PHE A 225 4.13 13.77 -12.37
CA PHE A 225 4.71 13.50 -13.67
C PHE A 225 3.78 13.96 -14.79
N ASP A 226 4.34 14.61 -15.81
CA ASP A 226 3.70 14.75 -17.12
C ASP A 226 3.90 13.43 -17.87
N VAL A 227 2.80 12.83 -18.29
CA VAL A 227 2.78 11.56 -19.04
C VAL A 227 2.00 11.70 -20.36
N GLY A 228 1.87 12.93 -20.88
CA GLY A 228 1.26 13.20 -22.19
C GLY A 228 2.02 12.53 -23.34
N ASN A 229 3.32 12.29 -23.16
CA ASN A 229 4.10 11.39 -24.01
C ASN A 229 4.59 10.18 -23.19
N PRO A 230 4.01 8.98 -23.37
CA PRO A 230 4.37 7.81 -22.57
C PRO A 230 5.77 7.26 -22.87
N ARG A 231 6.38 7.64 -24.00
CA ARG A 231 7.78 7.30 -24.31
C ARG A 231 8.78 8.28 -23.73
N LYS A 232 8.30 9.36 -23.13
CA LYS A 232 9.11 10.40 -22.51
C LYS A 232 8.32 11.06 -21.38
N PRO A 233 7.92 10.31 -20.35
CA PRO A 233 7.33 10.92 -19.18
C PRO A 233 8.36 11.84 -18.53
N VAL A 234 7.89 12.89 -17.86
CA VAL A 234 8.75 13.91 -17.26
C VAL A 234 8.33 14.11 -15.82
N PHE A 235 9.28 13.94 -14.90
CA PHE A 235 9.07 14.38 -13.52
C PHE A 235 8.93 15.90 -13.47
N VAL A 236 7.84 16.37 -12.87
CA VAL A 236 7.50 17.79 -12.78
C VAL A 236 8.01 18.35 -11.46
N LYS A 237 7.50 17.82 -10.33
CA LYS A 237 7.85 18.29 -8.98
C LYS A 237 7.29 17.36 -7.90
N ASP A 238 7.84 17.53 -6.70
CA ASP A 238 7.27 17.03 -5.46
C ASP A 238 6.40 18.08 -4.78
N ILE A 239 5.29 17.62 -4.21
CA ILE A 239 4.38 18.41 -3.41
C ILE A 239 4.40 17.83 -1.99
N PRO A 240 4.94 18.54 -0.99
CA PRO A 240 4.90 18.09 0.40
C PRO A 240 3.47 18.02 0.91
N LEU A 241 3.07 16.86 1.42
CA LEU A 241 1.74 16.63 1.95
C LEU A 241 1.72 16.57 3.49
N GLY A 242 2.88 16.31 4.10
CA GLY A 242 2.99 15.99 5.52
C GLY A 242 3.02 14.48 5.75
N TRP A 243 3.16 14.04 7.00
CA TRP A 243 3.41 12.63 7.31
C TRP A 243 2.16 11.76 7.23
N GLY A 244 2.37 10.49 6.88
CA GLY A 244 1.35 9.46 6.98
C GLY A 244 0.44 9.38 5.76
N ILE A 245 0.91 9.73 4.56
CA ILE A 245 0.10 9.61 3.34
C ILE A 245 0.03 8.15 2.87
N GLU A 246 -1.18 7.70 2.54
CA GLU A 246 -1.47 6.30 2.26
C GLU A 246 -2.08 6.06 0.89
N THR A 247 -3.04 6.89 0.47
CA THR A 247 -3.86 6.63 -0.72
C THR A 247 -4.10 7.90 -1.52
N ILE A 248 -4.40 7.75 -2.82
CA ILE A 248 -4.78 8.85 -3.70
C ILE A 248 -5.92 8.40 -4.61
N PHE A 249 -6.97 9.23 -4.68
CA PHE A 249 -8.17 8.98 -5.47
C PHE A 249 -8.54 10.21 -6.32
N PRO A 250 -8.66 10.09 -7.65
CA PRO A 250 -9.08 11.19 -8.51
C PRO A 250 -10.61 11.21 -8.65
N TYR A 251 -11.22 12.39 -8.54
CA TYR A 251 -12.64 12.56 -8.81
C TYR A 251 -12.97 13.96 -9.30
N LYS A 252 -13.64 14.05 -10.47
CA LYS A 252 -14.13 15.29 -11.09
C LYS A 252 -13.14 16.46 -11.03
N GLY A 253 -11.88 16.22 -11.44
CA GLY A 253 -10.85 17.26 -11.47
C GLY A 253 -10.25 17.59 -10.11
N ASN A 254 -10.43 16.73 -9.10
CA ASN A 254 -9.81 16.85 -7.79
C ASN A 254 -9.08 15.56 -7.41
N LEU A 255 -8.17 15.65 -6.46
CA LEU A 255 -7.51 14.53 -5.79
C LEU A 255 -7.93 14.50 -4.33
N PHE A 256 -8.38 13.34 -3.89
CA PHE A 256 -8.66 13.00 -2.50
C PHE A 256 -7.54 12.10 -2.02
N ILE A 257 -6.73 12.60 -1.09
CA ILE A 257 -5.53 11.92 -0.62
C ILE A 257 -5.76 11.53 0.84
N GLY A 258 -5.83 10.22 1.08
CA GLY A 258 -5.97 9.66 2.42
C GLY A 258 -4.64 9.71 3.17
N SER A 259 -4.70 10.13 4.42
CA SER A 259 -3.57 10.09 5.34
C SER A 259 -4.00 9.54 6.69
N THR A 260 -3.00 9.14 7.46
CA THR A 260 -3.19 8.71 8.84
C THR A 260 -3.84 9.77 9.70
N THR A 261 -3.88 11.06 9.34
CA THR A 261 -4.43 12.12 10.20
C THR A 261 -5.60 12.90 9.57
N GLY A 262 -5.99 12.54 8.36
CA GLY A 262 -6.98 13.30 7.62
C GLY A 262 -7.01 13.00 6.13
N MET A 263 -8.00 13.57 5.47
CA MET A 263 -8.16 13.55 4.02
C MET A 263 -7.77 14.92 3.46
N HIS A 264 -6.77 14.95 2.57
CA HIS A 264 -6.36 16.15 1.85
C HIS A 264 -7.13 16.24 0.53
N ILE A 265 -7.60 17.43 0.18
CA ILE A 265 -8.30 17.68 -1.09
C ILE A 265 -7.51 18.69 -1.91
N TYR A 266 -7.19 18.33 -3.15
CA TYR A 266 -6.51 19.19 -4.11
C TYR A 266 -7.33 19.35 -5.39
N ASP A 267 -7.40 20.56 -5.92
CA ASP A 267 -7.87 20.83 -7.29
C ASP A 267 -6.74 20.53 -8.29
N ILE A 268 -7.09 19.84 -9.38
CA ILE A 268 -6.18 19.51 -10.49
C ILE A 268 -6.71 20.04 -11.83
N SER A 269 -7.51 21.11 -11.79
CA SER A 269 -7.91 21.87 -12.98
C SER A 269 -6.69 22.39 -13.79
N GLN A 270 -5.59 22.72 -13.10
CA GLN A 270 -4.26 22.91 -13.67
C GLN A 270 -3.39 21.70 -13.29
N PRO A 271 -3.26 20.68 -14.15
CA PRO A 271 -2.70 19.39 -13.73
C PRO A 271 -1.21 19.44 -13.36
N ALA A 272 -0.43 20.35 -13.95
CA ALA A 272 0.96 20.61 -13.57
C ALA A 272 1.10 21.41 -12.26
N GLU A 273 0.00 21.99 -11.76
CA GLU A 273 -0.04 22.84 -10.56
C GLU A 273 -1.23 22.50 -9.64
N PRO A 274 -1.22 21.32 -8.98
CA PRO A 274 -2.26 20.96 -8.01
C PRO A 274 -2.38 22.00 -6.89
N ASN A 275 -3.59 22.49 -6.65
CA ASN A 275 -3.89 23.50 -5.65
C ASN A 275 -4.59 22.89 -4.46
N LYS A 276 -4.01 23.01 -3.26
CA LYS A 276 -4.64 22.50 -2.03
C LYS A 276 -5.92 23.28 -1.74
N LEU A 277 -7.04 22.58 -1.66
CA LEU A 277 -8.34 23.16 -1.30
C LEU A 277 -8.55 23.12 0.22
N SER A 278 -8.36 21.96 0.84
CA SER A 278 -8.60 21.77 2.27
C SER A 278 -7.89 20.53 2.83
N VAL A 279 -7.96 20.38 4.15
CA VAL A 279 -7.70 19.12 4.86
C VAL A 279 -8.85 18.90 5.82
N TYR A 280 -9.54 17.76 5.67
CA TYR A 280 -10.44 17.26 6.69
C TYR A 280 -9.64 16.43 7.69
N THR A 281 -9.49 16.90 8.92
CA THR A 281 -8.78 16.17 9.98
C THR A 281 -9.72 15.22 10.70
N HIS A 282 -9.31 13.96 10.84
CA HIS A 282 -10.02 12.94 11.64
C HIS A 282 -9.08 12.30 12.68
N PHE A 283 -9.58 11.35 13.46
CA PHE A 283 -8.74 10.53 14.36
C PHE A 283 -7.76 9.68 13.56
N THR A 284 -6.59 9.37 14.12
CA THR A 284 -5.51 8.76 13.34
C THR A 284 -5.93 7.42 12.70
N ALA A 285 -6.07 7.26 11.37
CA ALA A 285 -6.68 6.07 10.74
C ALA A 285 -6.01 5.66 9.43
N CYS A 286 -5.94 4.35 9.13
CA CYS A 286 -5.13 3.82 8.01
C CYS A 286 -5.96 3.48 6.75
N ASP A 287 -7.04 4.21 6.48
CA ASP A 287 -8.23 3.58 5.88
C ASP A 287 -8.75 4.28 4.61
N PRO A 288 -9.42 3.53 3.72
CA PRO A 288 -9.76 3.99 2.38
C PRO A 288 -10.84 5.07 2.35
N VAL A 289 -10.74 5.93 1.33
CA VAL A 289 -11.72 6.98 1.00
C VAL A 289 -12.34 6.66 -0.35
N VAL A 290 -13.67 6.72 -0.43
CA VAL A 290 -14.41 6.74 -1.70
C VAL A 290 -15.38 7.92 -1.69
N VAL A 291 -15.62 8.53 -2.84
CA VAL A 291 -16.46 9.74 -2.92
C VAL A 291 -17.52 9.62 -4.01
N ASN A 292 -18.64 10.29 -3.81
CA ASN A 292 -19.57 10.67 -4.88
C ASN A 292 -19.63 12.20 -5.00
N ASP A 293 -20.69 12.74 -5.61
CA ASP A 293 -20.84 14.17 -5.83
C ASP A 293 -21.01 15.00 -4.56
N ASP A 294 -21.61 14.40 -3.53
CA ASP A 294 -22.01 15.12 -2.32
C ASP A 294 -21.23 14.68 -1.08
N TYR A 295 -20.78 13.42 -1.05
CA TYR A 295 -20.26 12.78 0.15
C TYR A 295 -18.95 12.02 -0.08
N ALA A 296 -18.05 12.11 0.91
CA ALA A 296 -16.95 11.19 1.09
C ALA A 296 -17.30 10.15 2.17
N PHE A 297 -16.99 8.90 1.89
CA PHE A 297 -17.13 7.76 2.80
C PHE A 297 -15.75 7.29 3.19
N VAL A 298 -15.49 7.26 4.49
CA VAL A 298 -14.18 6.91 5.05
C VAL A 298 -14.38 5.87 6.12
N THR A 299 -13.83 4.69 5.95
CA THR A 299 -13.77 3.72 7.06
C THR A 299 -12.65 4.10 8.00
N LEU A 300 -12.74 3.75 9.27
CA LEU A 300 -11.67 3.87 10.27
C LEU A 300 -11.58 2.52 11.00
N ARG A 301 -10.39 1.94 11.18
CA ARG A 301 -10.19 0.60 11.71
C ARG A 301 -9.28 0.56 12.94
N SER A 302 -9.70 -0.15 13.98
CA SER A 302 -8.88 -0.44 15.16
C SER A 302 -7.87 -1.57 14.93
N GLY A 303 -6.89 -1.73 15.84
CA GLY A 303 -5.94 -2.86 15.80
C GLY A 303 -4.90 -2.81 14.67
N ASN A 304 -4.83 -1.71 13.92
CA ASN A 304 -3.73 -1.40 13.02
C ASN A 304 -2.69 -0.51 13.74
N ILE A 305 -1.57 -0.27 13.09
CA ILE A 305 -0.51 0.61 13.59
C ILE A 305 -0.91 2.09 13.67
N CYS A 306 -2.05 2.49 13.09
CA CYS A 306 -2.59 3.84 13.24
C CYS A 306 -3.23 4.08 14.62
N GLY A 307 -3.46 3.02 15.43
CA GLY A 307 -3.72 3.17 16.86
C GLY A 307 -5.15 3.60 17.22
N LEU A 308 -6.15 3.33 16.36
CA LEU A 308 -7.54 3.63 16.67
C LEU A 308 -8.12 2.73 17.75
N ALA A 309 -9.03 3.31 18.53
CA ALA A 309 -9.85 2.61 19.51
C ALA A 309 -11.15 2.03 18.93
N ASN A 310 -11.66 2.55 17.81
CA ASN A 310 -13.00 2.21 17.28
C ASN A 310 -12.97 1.92 15.78
N ASP A 311 -13.75 0.91 15.37
CA ASP A 311 -14.04 0.59 13.98
C ASP A 311 -15.31 1.34 13.55
N VAL A 312 -15.21 2.27 12.60
CA VAL A 312 -16.34 3.11 12.15
C VAL A 312 -16.34 3.39 10.65
N LEU A 313 -17.48 3.84 10.14
CA LEU A 313 -17.65 4.50 8.85
C LEU A 313 -18.03 5.95 9.11
N GLU A 314 -17.22 6.90 8.64
CA GLU A 314 -17.54 8.32 8.60
C GLU A 314 -18.15 8.70 7.25
N VAL A 315 -19.19 9.53 7.28
CA VAL A 315 -19.79 10.18 6.11
C VAL A 315 -19.57 11.67 6.23
N ILE A 316 -18.87 12.23 5.25
CA ILE A 316 -18.40 13.61 5.23
C ILE A 316 -19.10 14.33 4.08
N ASP A 317 -19.70 15.48 4.35
CA ASP A 317 -20.19 16.41 3.32
C ASP A 317 -19.00 17.03 2.58
N ILE A 318 -18.96 16.88 1.27
CA ILE A 318 -17.92 17.43 0.39
C ILE A 318 -18.47 18.36 -0.70
N ARG A 319 -19.73 18.79 -0.60
CA ARG A 319 -20.33 19.75 -1.55
C ARG A 319 -19.57 21.06 -1.61
N ASP A 320 -18.94 21.44 -0.50
CA ASP A 320 -17.90 22.46 -0.44
C ASP A 320 -16.55 21.78 -0.13
N LEU A 321 -15.76 21.54 -1.18
CA LEU A 321 -14.43 20.92 -1.09
C LEU A 321 -13.44 21.76 -0.27
N THR A 322 -13.71 23.04 -0.03
CA THR A 322 -12.86 23.91 0.81
C THR A 322 -13.19 23.80 2.29
N ALA A 323 -14.37 23.26 2.64
CA ALA A 323 -14.85 23.13 4.01
C ALA A 323 -15.62 21.81 4.24
N PRO A 324 -14.98 20.64 4.06
CA PRO A 324 -15.59 19.34 4.31
C PRO A 324 -16.02 19.16 5.76
N LYS A 325 -17.16 18.49 6.00
CA LYS A 325 -17.76 18.37 7.35
C LYS A 325 -18.29 16.97 7.64
N LEU A 326 -17.94 16.43 8.81
CA LEU A 326 -18.52 15.18 9.30
C LEU A 326 -20.04 15.33 9.47
N LEU A 327 -20.80 14.46 8.81
CA LEU A 327 -22.26 14.38 8.96
C LEU A 327 -22.67 13.26 9.91
N LYS A 328 -22.07 12.08 9.74
CA LYS A 328 -22.43 10.86 10.46
C LYS A 328 -21.24 9.96 10.69
N THR A 329 -21.35 9.18 11.75
CA THR A 329 -20.44 8.08 12.08
C THR A 329 -21.28 6.86 12.39
N PHE A 330 -20.96 5.72 11.77
CA PHE A 330 -21.62 4.44 11.97
C PHE A 330 -20.61 3.42 12.51
N SER A 331 -21.00 2.61 13.49
CA SER A 331 -20.13 1.56 14.00
C SER A 331 -19.93 0.43 12.99
N MET A 332 -18.70 0.00 12.82
CA MET A 332 -18.28 -1.13 11.98
C MET A 332 -17.67 -2.23 12.86
N GLN A 333 -17.46 -3.42 12.30
CA GLN A 333 -16.84 -4.54 13.03
C GLN A 333 -15.34 -4.56 12.86
N ASN A 334 -14.84 -4.45 11.63
CA ASN A 334 -13.42 -4.33 11.32
C ASN A 334 -13.21 -3.97 9.84
N PRO A 335 -13.46 -2.73 9.39
CA PRO A 335 -13.45 -2.39 7.98
C PRO A 335 -12.02 -2.40 7.42
N HIS A 336 -11.76 -3.19 6.37
CA HIS A 336 -10.49 -3.21 5.61
C HIS A 336 -10.62 -2.51 4.28
N GLY A 337 -11.83 -2.57 3.71
CA GLY A 337 -12.04 -2.24 2.33
C GLY A 337 -13.38 -1.60 2.04
N LEU A 338 -13.38 -0.71 1.06
CA LEU A 338 -14.46 0.20 0.74
C LEU A 338 -14.54 0.42 -0.78
N GLY A 339 -15.75 0.25 -1.33
CA GLY A 339 -16.04 0.53 -2.72
C GLY A 339 -17.44 1.11 -2.88
N LEU A 340 -17.61 2.04 -3.81
CA LEU A 340 -18.90 2.69 -4.09
C LEU A 340 -19.26 2.52 -5.56
N SER A 341 -20.51 2.11 -5.83
CA SER A 341 -21.09 2.17 -7.18
C SER A 341 -22.53 2.65 -7.09
N GLU A 342 -22.81 3.79 -7.72
CA GLU A 342 -24.03 4.58 -7.51
C GLU A 342 -24.32 4.74 -6.00
N ASP A 343 -25.51 4.33 -5.55
CA ASP A 343 -25.98 4.45 -4.17
C ASP A 343 -25.71 3.20 -3.33
N VAL A 344 -24.81 2.31 -3.77
CA VAL A 344 -24.45 1.12 -3.00
C VAL A 344 -22.99 1.16 -2.57
N LEU A 345 -22.80 1.14 -1.25
CA LEU A 345 -21.50 1.08 -0.59
C LEU A 345 -21.20 -0.37 -0.21
N TYR A 346 -20.07 -0.88 -0.68
CA TYR A 346 -19.54 -2.21 -0.38
C TYR A 346 -18.41 -2.08 0.64
N ILE A 347 -18.47 -2.88 1.71
CA ILE A 347 -17.51 -2.85 2.81
C ILE A 347 -17.00 -4.26 3.07
N CYS A 348 -15.67 -4.41 3.03
CA CYS A 348 -14.95 -5.60 3.45
C CYS A 348 -14.63 -5.49 4.94
N GLU A 349 -15.10 -6.43 5.78
CA GLU A 349 -14.87 -6.41 7.22
C GLU A 349 -13.89 -7.49 7.71
N GLY A 350 -12.91 -7.87 6.87
CA GLY A 350 -11.88 -8.82 7.24
C GLY A 350 -12.47 -10.19 7.56
N ASP A 351 -12.27 -10.66 8.80
CA ASP A 351 -12.82 -11.94 9.26
C ASP A 351 -14.33 -11.88 9.56
N PHE A 352 -14.97 -10.70 9.58
CA PHE A 352 -16.42 -10.52 9.77
C PHE A 352 -17.23 -10.55 8.46
N GLY A 353 -16.55 -10.77 7.34
CA GLY A 353 -17.17 -11.00 6.05
C GLY A 353 -17.28 -9.73 5.21
N PHE A 354 -18.33 -9.67 4.40
CA PHE A 354 -18.58 -8.58 3.46
C PHE A 354 -19.99 -8.05 3.61
N LYS A 355 -20.16 -6.73 3.50
CA LYS A 355 -21.44 -6.06 3.62
C LYS A 355 -21.68 -5.11 2.46
N SER A 356 -22.94 -4.94 2.07
CA SER A 356 -23.38 -3.89 1.16
C SER A 356 -24.50 -3.07 1.81
N PHE A 357 -24.48 -1.76 1.60
CA PHE A 357 -25.44 -0.82 2.17
C PHE A 357 -25.99 0.09 1.08
N ASN A 358 -27.28 0.42 1.15
CA ASN A 358 -27.82 1.54 0.39
C ASN A 358 -27.49 2.85 1.11
N VAL A 359 -26.88 3.79 0.38
CA VAL A 359 -26.43 5.09 0.89
C VAL A 359 -27.21 6.28 0.32
N SER A 360 -28.35 6.05 -0.35
CA SER A 360 -29.23 7.13 -0.84
C SER A 360 -29.74 8.01 0.31
N ASP A 361 -29.93 7.44 1.51
CA ASP A 361 -30.17 8.18 2.75
C ASP A 361 -29.00 8.00 3.72
N ILE A 362 -28.09 8.99 3.70
CA ILE A 362 -26.89 9.01 4.54
C ILE A 362 -27.17 9.03 6.03
N SER A 363 -28.41 9.33 6.46
CA SER A 363 -28.76 9.38 7.88
C SER A 363 -29.10 8.01 8.48
N THR A 364 -29.29 7.00 7.62
CA THR A 364 -29.81 5.68 8.01
C THR A 364 -29.05 4.50 7.42
N ILE A 365 -27.79 4.69 6.98
CA ILE A 365 -26.95 3.66 6.34
C ILE A 365 -26.90 2.36 7.15
N ASP A 366 -26.71 2.44 8.48
CA ASP A 366 -26.67 1.28 9.39
C ASP A 366 -27.95 0.42 9.37
N ARG A 367 -29.08 1.01 9.00
CA ARG A 367 -30.39 0.34 8.88
C ARG A 367 -30.72 -0.06 7.44
N ASN A 368 -29.91 0.35 6.47
CA ASN A 368 -30.09 0.08 5.04
C ASN A 368 -29.12 -0.99 4.53
N LEU A 369 -28.83 -2.00 5.36
CA LEU A 369 -28.02 -3.17 4.97
C LEU A 369 -28.76 -3.97 3.88
N LEU A 370 -28.11 -4.17 2.74
CA LEU A 370 -28.64 -4.93 1.61
C LEU A 370 -28.23 -6.39 1.69
N GLU A 371 -26.96 -6.67 2.00
CA GLU A 371 -26.43 -8.03 2.10
C GLU A 371 -25.30 -8.12 3.14
N HIS A 372 -25.21 -9.26 3.84
CA HIS A 372 -24.07 -9.60 4.71
C HIS A 372 -23.63 -11.05 4.46
N LEU A 373 -22.50 -11.22 3.77
CA LEU A 373 -21.87 -12.50 3.50
C LEU A 373 -20.79 -12.77 4.57
N LYS A 374 -21.19 -13.33 5.70
CA LYS A 374 -20.31 -13.57 6.87
C LYS A 374 -19.10 -14.45 6.55
N ASP A 375 -19.29 -15.44 5.69
CA ASP A 375 -18.23 -16.39 5.33
C ASP A 375 -17.27 -15.83 4.27
N MET A 376 -17.61 -14.70 3.65
CA MET A 376 -16.79 -14.05 2.62
C MET A 376 -15.74 -13.14 3.26
N LYS A 377 -14.69 -13.75 3.81
CA LYS A 377 -13.56 -13.03 4.39
C LYS A 377 -12.83 -12.23 3.33
N SER A 378 -12.97 -10.91 3.40
CA SER A 378 -12.50 -10.00 2.37
C SER A 378 -11.74 -8.83 2.99
N THR A 379 -10.73 -8.38 2.27
CA THR A 379 -9.89 -7.24 2.64
C THR A 379 -10.04 -6.09 1.67
N ASP A 380 -10.58 -6.37 0.48
CA ASP A 380 -10.62 -5.42 -0.61
C ASP A 380 -11.82 -5.68 -1.55
N VAL A 381 -12.45 -4.61 -2.05
CA VAL A 381 -13.52 -4.61 -3.05
C VAL A 381 -13.36 -3.53 -4.12
N ILE A 382 -13.56 -3.89 -5.39
CA ILE A 382 -13.46 -3.02 -6.57
C ILE A 382 -14.76 -3.08 -7.37
N PRO A 383 -15.61 -2.06 -7.33
CA PRO A 383 -16.73 -1.95 -8.26
C PRO A 383 -16.21 -1.67 -9.67
N GLY A 384 -16.06 -2.73 -10.48
CA GLY A 384 -15.61 -2.65 -11.87
C GLY A 384 -16.79 -2.61 -12.84
N PRO A 385 -16.60 -2.11 -14.08
CA PRO A 385 -17.70 -1.90 -15.02
C PRO A 385 -18.46 -3.17 -15.43
N LYS A 386 -17.89 -4.36 -15.21
CA LYS A 386 -18.49 -5.66 -15.58
C LYS A 386 -18.74 -6.59 -14.40
N SER A 387 -18.01 -6.41 -13.31
CA SER A 387 -18.01 -7.28 -12.15
C SER A 387 -17.47 -6.53 -10.94
N LEU A 388 -17.92 -6.96 -9.78
CA LEU A 388 -17.34 -6.55 -8.50
C LEU A 388 -16.15 -7.47 -8.23
N ILE A 389 -14.94 -6.94 -8.13
CA ILE A 389 -13.78 -7.71 -7.71
C ILE A 389 -13.74 -7.68 -6.19
N VAL A 390 -13.54 -8.81 -5.55
CA VAL A 390 -13.37 -8.92 -4.10
C VAL A 390 -12.12 -9.72 -3.83
N VAL A 391 -11.24 -9.16 -3.02
CA VAL A 391 -9.99 -9.80 -2.61
C VAL A 391 -10.13 -10.30 -1.18
N GLY A 392 -9.65 -11.51 -0.96
CA GLY A 392 -9.56 -12.09 0.37
C GLY A 392 -8.35 -12.99 0.52
N LYS A 393 -8.35 -13.75 1.62
CA LYS A 393 -7.32 -14.76 1.90
C LYS A 393 -7.25 -15.84 0.81
N GLY A 394 -8.38 -16.17 0.19
CA GLY A 394 -8.46 -17.21 -0.85
C GLY A 394 -7.97 -16.78 -2.23
N GLY A 395 -7.87 -15.49 -2.52
CA GLY A 395 -7.50 -14.98 -3.83
C GLY A 395 -8.30 -13.76 -4.27
N VAL A 396 -8.41 -13.58 -5.58
CA VAL A 396 -9.12 -12.49 -6.23
C VAL A 396 -10.36 -13.06 -6.92
N CYS A 397 -11.54 -12.74 -6.41
CA CYS A 397 -12.81 -13.26 -6.90
C CYS A 397 -13.61 -12.17 -7.60
N GLN A 398 -14.42 -12.56 -8.58
CA GLN A 398 -15.31 -11.67 -9.33
C GLN A 398 -16.76 -12.06 -9.07
N TYR A 399 -17.60 -11.05 -8.90
CA TYR A 399 -19.02 -11.23 -8.63
C TYR A 399 -19.86 -10.43 -9.63
N ASP A 400 -20.98 -11.02 -10.04
CA ASP A 400 -22.05 -10.28 -10.68
C ASP A 400 -22.73 -9.46 -9.60
N TYR A 401 -22.80 -8.16 -9.85
CA TYR A 401 -23.44 -7.18 -8.99
C TYR A 401 -24.42 -6.32 -9.77
N SER A 402 -24.93 -6.82 -10.91
CA SER A 402 -25.99 -6.19 -11.68
C SER A 402 -27.23 -5.89 -10.82
N ASN A 403 -27.54 -6.78 -9.87
CA ASN A 403 -28.30 -6.43 -8.68
C ASN A 403 -27.34 -5.92 -7.61
N LYS A 404 -27.20 -4.60 -7.48
CA LYS A 404 -26.20 -4.00 -6.60
C LYS A 404 -26.35 -4.40 -5.12
N GLY A 405 -27.56 -4.75 -4.68
CA GLY A 405 -27.83 -5.19 -3.32
C GLY A 405 -27.59 -6.67 -3.06
N LYS A 406 -27.31 -7.48 -4.08
CA LYS A 406 -27.10 -8.93 -3.92
C LYS A 406 -26.12 -9.46 -4.96
N ILE A 407 -24.95 -9.88 -4.51
CA ILE A 407 -23.87 -10.32 -5.41
C ILE A 407 -23.85 -11.84 -5.61
N ASN A 408 -23.42 -12.29 -6.78
CA ASN A 408 -23.28 -13.71 -7.11
C ASN A 408 -21.88 -14.00 -7.62
N LEU A 409 -21.24 -15.05 -7.11
CA LEU A 409 -19.89 -15.43 -7.53
C LEU A 409 -19.86 -15.81 -9.02
N LEU A 410 -18.93 -15.23 -9.77
CA LEU A 410 -18.68 -15.52 -11.18
C LEU A 410 -17.42 -16.39 -11.35
N SER A 411 -16.31 -15.97 -10.76
CA SER A 411 -15.03 -16.67 -10.84
C SER A 411 -14.14 -16.33 -9.65
N CYS A 412 -13.13 -17.16 -9.40
CA CYS A 412 -12.06 -16.87 -8.43
C CYS A 412 -10.71 -17.29 -9.01
N ILE A 413 -9.74 -16.38 -8.91
CA ILE A 413 -8.33 -16.65 -9.15
C ILE A 413 -7.73 -16.96 -7.78
N SER A 414 -7.59 -18.25 -7.50
CA SER A 414 -7.14 -18.74 -6.20
C SER A 414 -5.65 -18.48 -5.98
N LYS A 415 -5.29 -18.12 -4.75
CA LYS A 415 -3.90 -18.13 -4.30
C LYS A 415 -3.44 -19.56 -4.10
N THR A 416 -2.29 -19.91 -4.67
CA THR A 416 -1.63 -21.19 -4.42
C THR A 416 -0.91 -21.12 -3.09
N VAL A 417 -1.18 -22.06 -2.20
CA VAL A 417 -0.43 -22.17 -0.94
C VAL A 417 0.95 -22.71 -1.27
N MET A 418 2.00 -21.91 -1.02
CA MET A 418 3.38 -22.39 -1.05
C MET A 418 3.72 -23.20 0.20
#